data_AF-A0A1Z7M3U6-F1
#
_entry.id   AF-A0A1Z7M3U6-F1
#
_cell.length_a   1.000
_cell.length_b   1.000
_cell.length_c   1.000
_cell.angle_alpha   90.00
_cell.angle_beta   90.00
_cell.angle_gamma   90.00
#
_symmetry.space_group_name_H-M   'P 1'
#
loop_
_entity.id
_entity.type
_entity.pdbx_description
1 polymer ?
#
loop_
_entity_poly.entity_id
_entity_poly.type
_entity_poly.pdbx_seq_one_letter_code
_entity_poly.pdbx_strand_id
1 'polypeptide(L)'
;MCSICGLDCCKECSRREECGGCQKVDGHPFGGTCIAAECIKRGGQEEFLKLKDTLISEFHALGIEGLEVKELHLLNGFFVNLEYPLANGQSVKLLEDKKIYLGNQIERPGSDRCYGIVADESYLLVCEYGCNGTDPEIIIYKKRNTV
;
A
#
# COMPACT_ATOMS: atom_id res chain seq x y z
N MET A 1 -19.51 -7.55 9.10
CA MET A 1 -19.17 -7.70 7.67
C MET A 1 -17.89 -8.50 7.63
N CYS A 2 -17.89 -9.66 6.99
CA CYS A 2 -16.69 -10.48 6.86
C CYS A 2 -15.87 -9.98 5.67
N SER A 3 -14.58 -9.73 5.88
CA SER A 3 -13.64 -9.52 4.78
C SER A 3 -13.30 -10.87 4.13
N ILE A 4 -12.91 -10.84 2.84
CA ILE A 4 -12.45 -12.04 2.13
C ILE A 4 -11.15 -12.57 2.76
N CYS A 5 -10.30 -11.67 3.22
CA CYS A 5 -9.00 -11.99 3.81
C CYS A 5 -9.04 -12.36 5.30
N GLY A 6 -10.17 -12.20 5.98
CA GLY A 6 -10.27 -12.40 7.42
C GLY A 6 -9.68 -11.26 8.26
N LEU A 7 -9.13 -10.22 7.64
CA LEU A 7 -8.65 -9.01 8.31
C LEU A 7 -9.79 -8.02 8.55
N ASP A 8 -9.83 -7.38 9.71
CA ASP A 8 -10.85 -6.37 10.02
C ASP A 8 -10.44 -4.99 9.50
N CYS A 9 -10.66 -4.76 8.20
CA CYS A 9 -10.45 -3.46 7.56
C CYS A 9 -11.60 -2.46 7.77
N CYS A 10 -12.67 -2.85 8.50
CA CYS A 10 -13.94 -2.12 8.51
C CYS A 10 -14.26 -1.45 9.85
N LYS A 11 -13.67 -1.87 10.96
CA LYS A 11 -14.08 -1.44 12.31
C LYS A 11 -13.94 0.06 12.55
N GLU A 12 -12.88 0.68 12.05
CA GLU A 12 -12.56 2.10 12.28
C GLU A 12 -12.48 2.93 10.99
N CYS A 13 -12.96 2.38 9.87
CA CYS A 13 -12.94 3.09 8.60
C CYS A 13 -14.05 4.14 8.53
N SER A 14 -13.68 5.43 8.46
CA SER A 14 -14.61 6.56 8.34
C SER A 14 -15.46 6.53 7.06
N ARG A 15 -15.04 5.78 6.04
CA ARG A 15 -15.72 5.67 4.73
C ARG A 15 -16.43 4.34 4.52
N ARG A 16 -16.77 3.64 5.61
CA ARG A 16 -17.37 2.29 5.55
C ARG A 16 -18.63 2.21 4.68
N GLU A 17 -19.46 3.26 4.66
CA GLU A 17 -20.69 3.29 3.85
C GLU A 17 -20.41 3.25 2.34
N GLU A 18 -19.30 3.84 1.90
CA GLU A 18 -18.86 3.88 0.50
C GLU A 18 -18.15 2.59 0.07
N CYS A 19 -17.68 1.78 1.02
CA CYS A 19 -16.87 0.60 0.76
C CYS A 19 -17.64 -0.50 0.00
N GLY A 20 -18.96 -0.60 0.22
CA GLY A 20 -19.79 -1.67 -0.34
C GLY A 20 -19.62 -3.04 0.33
N GLY A 21 -18.49 -3.29 1.01
CA GLY A 21 -18.20 -4.48 1.81
C GLY A 21 -17.64 -5.64 0.97
N CYS A 22 -16.46 -6.14 1.33
CA CYS A 22 -15.64 -7.02 0.47
C CYS A 22 -16.39 -8.19 -0.18
N GLN A 23 -17.22 -8.93 0.57
CA GLN A 23 -17.97 -10.06 0.00
C GLN A 23 -19.05 -9.62 -1.01
N LYS A 24 -19.71 -8.49 -0.77
CA LYS A 24 -20.80 -7.99 -1.64
C LYS A 24 -20.26 -7.45 -2.97
N VAL A 25 -19.09 -6.81 -2.93
CA VAL A 25 -18.44 -6.22 -4.10
C VAL A 25 -17.35 -7.11 -4.69
N ASP A 26 -17.36 -8.39 -4.34
CA ASP A 26 -16.39 -9.39 -4.80
C ASP A 26 -14.93 -8.87 -4.74
N GLY A 27 -14.49 -8.38 -3.58
CA GLY A 27 -13.12 -7.91 -3.40
C GLY A 27 -12.78 -6.55 -4.05
N HIS A 28 -13.78 -5.81 -4.53
CA HIS A 28 -13.61 -4.48 -5.13
C HIS A 28 -14.16 -3.33 -4.25
N PRO A 29 -13.65 -3.13 -3.01
CA PRO A 29 -14.13 -2.07 -2.14
C PRO A 29 -13.93 -0.69 -2.80
N PHE A 30 -14.88 0.23 -2.61
CA PHE A 30 -14.88 1.56 -3.23
C PHE A 30 -14.86 1.55 -4.78
N GLY A 31 -15.05 0.39 -5.41
CA GLY A 31 -14.96 0.18 -6.86
C GLY A 31 -13.55 0.03 -7.41
N GLY A 32 -12.51 -0.09 -6.57
CA GLY A 32 -11.15 -0.45 -6.99
C GLY A 32 -10.74 -1.83 -6.50
N THR A 33 -9.64 -2.38 -7.01
CA THR A 33 -9.17 -3.72 -6.63
C THR A 33 -8.55 -3.76 -5.24
N CYS A 34 -8.67 -4.90 -4.56
CA CYS A 34 -7.96 -5.17 -3.32
C CYS A 34 -6.94 -6.29 -3.52
N ILE A 35 -5.65 -5.97 -3.33
CA ILE A 35 -4.55 -6.91 -3.53
C ILE A 35 -4.73 -8.21 -2.71
N ALA A 36 -5.24 -8.11 -1.47
CA ALA A 36 -5.48 -9.29 -0.65
C ALA A 36 -6.63 -10.14 -1.20
N ALA A 37 -7.72 -9.51 -1.66
CA ALA A 37 -8.86 -10.25 -2.18
C ALA A 37 -8.49 -11.00 -3.46
N GLU A 38 -7.80 -10.33 -4.38
CA GLU A 38 -7.36 -10.94 -5.65
C GLU A 38 -6.36 -12.08 -5.42
N CYS A 39 -5.40 -11.87 -4.53
CA CYS A 39 -4.42 -12.90 -4.16
C CYS A 39 -5.08 -14.14 -3.53
N ILE A 40 -6.02 -13.94 -2.60
CA ILE A 40 -6.71 -15.03 -1.91
C ILE A 40 -7.67 -15.78 -2.83
N LYS A 41 -8.34 -15.10 -3.76
CA LYS A 41 -9.15 -15.78 -4.78
C LYS A 41 -8.30 -16.67 -5.67
N ARG A 42 -7.06 -16.26 -5.98
CA ARG A 42 -6.13 -17.02 -6.83
C ARG A 42 -5.58 -18.26 -6.14
N GLY A 43 -5.12 -18.14 -4.89
CA GLY A 43 -4.34 -19.20 -4.24
C GLY A 43 -4.60 -19.39 -2.74
N GLY A 44 -5.64 -18.76 -2.21
CA GLY A 44 -6.00 -18.85 -0.79
C GLY A 44 -5.08 -18.03 0.12
N GLN A 45 -5.21 -18.27 1.42
CA GLN A 45 -4.49 -17.52 2.46
C GLN A 45 -2.97 -17.72 2.42
N GLU A 46 -2.51 -18.93 2.05
CA GLU A 46 -1.09 -19.22 1.95
C GLU A 46 -0.40 -18.39 0.86
N GLU A 47 -1.05 -18.21 -0.29
CA GLU A 47 -0.58 -17.35 -1.38
C GLU A 47 -0.47 -15.88 -0.93
N PHE A 48 -1.42 -15.41 -0.12
CA PHE A 48 -1.38 -14.06 0.42
C PHE A 48 -0.23 -13.84 1.41
N LEU A 49 0.07 -14.82 2.26
CA LEU A 49 1.23 -14.76 3.16
C LEU A 49 2.54 -14.75 2.38
N LYS A 50 2.68 -15.63 1.37
CA LYS A 50 3.85 -15.64 0.47
C LYS A 50 4.04 -14.32 -0.26
N LEU A 51 2.94 -13.69 -0.70
CA LEU A 51 2.99 -12.37 -1.33
C LEU A 51 3.53 -11.31 -0.36
N LYS A 52 3.10 -11.31 0.91
CA LYS A 52 3.63 -10.38 1.92
C LYS A 52 5.13 -10.57 2.12
N ASP A 53 5.58 -11.81 2.30
CA ASP A 53 7.01 -12.13 2.50
C ASP A 53 7.86 -11.75 1.28
N THR A 54 7.31 -11.97 0.08
CA THR A 54 7.93 -11.58 -1.19
C THR A 54 8.07 -10.06 -1.27
N LEU A 55 7.01 -9.31 -0.98
CA LEU A 55 7.04 -7.84 -1.01
C LEU A 55 8.02 -7.25 0.02
N ILE A 56 8.06 -7.80 1.24
CA ILE A 56 9.05 -7.40 2.26
C ILE A 56 10.47 -7.59 1.72
N SER A 57 10.75 -8.77 1.15
CA SER A 57 12.05 -9.08 0.56
C SER A 57 12.38 -8.15 -0.61
N GLU A 58 11.40 -7.84 -1.46
CA GLU A 58 11.54 -6.91 -2.58
C GLU A 58 11.86 -5.49 -2.11
N PHE A 59 11.24 -5.01 -1.02
CA PHE A 59 11.56 -3.70 -0.42
C PHE A 59 12.98 -3.67 0.17
N HIS A 60 13.40 -4.70 0.90
CA HIS A 60 14.78 -4.76 1.42
C HIS A 60 15.80 -4.83 0.29
N ALA A 61 15.49 -5.52 -0.81
CA ALA A 61 16.34 -5.60 -1.98
C ALA A 61 16.52 -4.26 -2.73
N LEU A 62 15.75 -3.22 -2.40
CA LEU A 62 15.98 -1.87 -2.91
C LEU A 62 17.23 -1.21 -2.32
N GLY A 63 17.75 -1.70 -1.19
CA GLY A 63 18.98 -1.20 -0.58
C GLY A 63 18.87 0.22 -0.02
N ILE A 64 17.66 0.64 0.39
CA ILE A 64 17.43 1.97 0.96
C ILE A 64 17.92 1.98 2.41
N GLU A 65 18.80 2.92 2.73
CA GLU A 65 19.39 3.05 4.07
C GLU A 65 18.32 3.32 5.14
N GLY A 66 18.35 2.53 6.21
CA GLY A 66 17.42 2.66 7.34
C GLY A 66 16.00 2.18 7.05
N LEU A 67 15.72 1.60 5.87
CA LEU A 67 14.41 1.04 5.55
C LEU A 67 14.29 -0.40 6.07
N GLU A 68 13.76 -0.56 7.28
CA GLU A 68 13.49 -1.88 7.87
C GLU A 68 11.99 -2.21 7.85
N VAL A 69 11.56 -2.98 6.84
CA VAL A 69 10.18 -3.46 6.74
C VAL A 69 9.95 -4.71 7.59
N LYS A 70 9.16 -4.59 8.66
CA LYS A 70 8.79 -5.71 9.54
C LYS A 70 7.46 -6.36 9.18
N GLU A 71 6.53 -5.55 8.71
CA GLU A 71 5.17 -5.97 8.39
C GLU A 71 4.55 -5.05 7.34
N LEU A 72 3.51 -5.58 6.68
CA LEU A 72 2.69 -4.85 5.71
C LEU A 72 1.22 -4.94 6.12
N HIS A 73 0.53 -3.80 6.00
CA HIS A 73 -0.88 -3.60 6.31
C HIS A 73 -1.69 -3.29 5.06
N LEU A 74 -2.99 -3.54 5.10
CA LEU A 74 -3.88 -3.12 4.01
C LEU A 74 -4.20 -1.64 4.15
N LEU A 75 -3.79 -0.85 3.16
CA LEU A 75 -3.95 0.60 3.15
C LEU A 75 -4.91 1.01 2.02
N ASN A 76 -5.88 1.87 2.35
CA ASN A 76 -6.77 2.44 1.34
C ASN A 76 -6.01 3.45 0.49
N GLY A 77 -6.13 3.36 -0.83
CA GLY A 77 -5.45 4.23 -1.78
C GLY A 77 -5.65 5.71 -1.49
N PHE A 78 -6.86 6.14 -1.17
CA PHE A 78 -7.16 7.53 -0.85
C PHE A 78 -6.44 8.10 0.38
N PHE A 79 -5.82 7.26 1.23
CA PHE A 79 -4.96 7.73 2.33
C PHE A 79 -3.48 7.77 1.95
N VAL A 80 -3.03 6.92 1.02
CA VAL A 80 -1.61 6.75 0.69
C VAL A 80 -1.21 7.27 -0.68
N ASN A 81 -2.18 7.67 -1.51
CA ASN A 81 -1.97 8.24 -2.83
C ASN A 81 -1.63 9.73 -2.73
N LEU A 82 -0.45 10.01 -2.18
CA LEU A 82 0.08 11.35 -2.03
C LEU A 82 0.36 11.97 -3.41
N GLU A 83 0.27 13.29 -3.47
CA GLU A 83 0.61 14.06 -4.66
C GLU A 83 2.05 14.57 -4.53
N TYR A 84 2.93 14.11 -5.42
CA TYR A 84 4.36 14.34 -5.34
C TYR A 84 4.79 15.47 -6.29
N PRO A 85 5.41 16.55 -5.78
CA PRO A 85 6.02 17.58 -6.61
C PRO A 85 7.27 17.04 -7.32
N LEU A 86 7.41 17.35 -8.61
CA LEU A 86 8.55 16.98 -9.43
C LEU A 86 9.42 18.20 -9.76
N ALA A 87 10.70 17.96 -10.05
CA ALA A 87 11.68 19.02 -10.34
C ALA A 87 11.32 19.88 -11.58
N ASN A 88 10.46 19.38 -12.47
CA ASN A 88 9.99 20.12 -13.64
C ASN A 88 8.77 21.04 -13.34
N GLY A 89 8.38 21.16 -12.06
CA GLY A 89 7.24 21.98 -11.62
C GLY A 89 5.88 21.32 -11.78
N GLN A 90 5.82 20.06 -12.24
CA GLN A 90 4.58 19.28 -12.26
C GLN A 90 4.39 18.53 -10.95
N SER A 91 3.17 18.06 -10.70
CA SER A 91 2.85 17.13 -9.63
C SER A 91 2.25 15.85 -10.19
N VAL A 92 2.46 14.73 -9.51
CA VAL A 92 1.94 13.42 -9.95
C VAL A 92 1.41 12.60 -8.78
N LYS A 93 0.33 11.86 -9.04
CA LYS A 93 -0.14 10.75 -8.21
C LYS A 93 0.19 9.43 -8.91
N LEU A 94 0.83 8.53 -8.17
CA LEU A 94 1.33 7.25 -8.72
C LEU A 94 0.44 6.05 -8.38
N LEU A 95 -0.54 6.25 -7.50
CA LEU A 95 -1.49 5.24 -7.08
C LEU A 95 -2.91 5.65 -7.49
N GLU A 96 -3.85 4.74 -7.30
CA GLU A 96 -5.29 4.96 -7.47
C GLU A 96 -6.00 5.02 -6.11
N ASP A 97 -6.81 6.06 -5.91
CA ASP A 97 -7.52 6.32 -4.65
C ASP A 97 -8.47 5.18 -4.24
N LYS A 98 -9.01 4.45 -5.20
CA LYS A 98 -10.03 3.41 -4.96
C LYS A 98 -9.45 2.03 -4.70
N LYS A 99 -8.15 1.81 -4.93
CA LYS A 99 -7.50 0.51 -4.71
C LYS A 99 -7.10 0.32 -3.25
N ILE A 100 -6.94 -0.94 -2.83
CA ILE A 100 -6.34 -1.32 -1.55
C ILE A 100 -4.97 -1.95 -1.80
N TYR A 101 -3.97 -1.39 -1.14
CA TYR A 101 -2.56 -1.76 -1.29
C TYR A 101 -2.04 -2.47 -0.05
N LEU A 102 -0.87 -3.11 -0.17
CA LEU A 102 -0.04 -3.47 0.98
C LEU A 102 0.98 -2.37 1.23
N GLY A 103 1.13 -1.93 2.46
CA GLY A 103 2.09 -0.86 2.78
C GLY A 103 2.33 -0.69 4.27
N ASN A 104 3.19 0.26 4.61
CA ASN A 104 3.47 0.64 5.99
C ASN A 104 4.10 2.04 6.06
N GLN A 105 4.02 2.66 7.24
CA GLN A 105 4.85 3.80 7.61
C GLN A 105 6.01 3.32 8.48
N ILE A 106 7.22 3.76 8.18
CA ILE A 106 8.43 3.39 8.92
C ILE A 106 9.09 4.67 9.42
N GLU A 107 9.12 4.85 10.73
CA GLU A 107 9.79 5.99 11.37
C GLU A 107 11.30 5.90 11.17
N ARG A 108 11.93 7.06 10.93
CA ARG A 108 13.38 7.17 10.82
C ARG A 108 13.94 7.69 12.14
N PRO A 109 14.78 6.90 12.86
CA PRO A 109 15.35 7.34 14.13
C PRO A 109 16.09 8.67 13.99
N GLY A 110 15.71 9.67 14.78
CA GLY A 110 16.34 10.99 14.77
C GLY A 110 15.89 11.92 13.64
N SER A 111 14.84 11.57 12.90
CA SER A 111 14.21 12.43 11.87
C SER A 111 12.74 12.67 12.19
N ASP A 112 12.22 13.81 11.75
CA ASP A 112 10.80 14.16 11.72
C ASP A 112 10.08 13.61 10.48
N ARG A 113 10.82 12.95 9.58
CA ARG A 113 10.29 12.30 8.37
C ARG A 113 10.16 10.80 8.56
N CYS A 114 9.20 10.23 7.85
CA CYS A 114 8.96 8.80 7.79
C CYS A 114 9.13 8.29 6.36
N TYR A 115 9.50 7.02 6.22
CA TYR A 115 9.29 6.32 4.96
C TYR A 115 7.84 5.87 4.85
N GLY A 116 7.24 6.12 3.70
CA GLY A 116 6.00 5.48 3.26
C GLY A 116 6.32 4.42 2.22
N ILE A 117 5.91 3.17 2.47
CA ILE A 117 6.01 2.08 1.50
C ILE A 117 4.62 1.62 1.07
N VAL A 118 4.42 1.43 -0.22
CA VAL A 118 3.15 0.96 -0.80
C VAL A 118 3.43 0.03 -1.98
N ALA A 119 2.69 -1.07 -2.09
CA ALA A 119 2.82 -2.04 -3.17
C ALA A 119 1.48 -2.64 -3.60
N ASP A 120 1.39 -2.95 -4.89
CA ASP A 120 0.36 -3.80 -5.50
C ASP A 120 1.00 -4.99 -6.26
N GLU A 121 0.26 -5.68 -7.14
CA GLU A 121 0.82 -6.75 -7.95
C GLU A 121 1.89 -6.28 -8.96
N SER A 122 1.89 -4.99 -9.29
CA SER A 122 2.64 -4.42 -10.42
C SER A 122 3.75 -3.46 -10.03
N TYR A 123 3.65 -2.79 -8.88
CA TYR A 123 4.57 -1.72 -8.49
C TYR A 123 4.94 -1.76 -7.01
N LEU A 124 6.15 -1.25 -6.73
CA LEU A 124 6.63 -0.84 -5.42
C LEU A 124 6.82 0.67 -5.44
N LEU A 125 6.33 1.34 -4.40
CA LEU A 125 6.55 2.75 -4.13
C LEU A 125 7.20 2.89 -2.77
N VAL A 126 8.31 3.63 -2.72
CA VAL A 126 8.93 4.13 -1.49
C VAL A 126 8.99 5.64 -1.60
N CYS A 127 8.49 6.32 -0.58
CA CYS A 127 8.55 7.77 -0.47
C CYS A 127 9.00 8.19 0.93
N GLU A 128 9.39 9.44 1.07
CA GLU A 128 9.53 10.11 2.35
C GLU A 128 8.49 11.21 2.49
N TYR A 129 8.06 11.48 3.71
CA TYR A 129 7.17 12.59 4.02
C TYR A 129 7.30 13.00 5.49
N GLY A 130 6.91 14.24 5.80
CA GLY A 130 6.75 14.75 7.16
C GLY A 130 5.40 14.37 7.79
N CYS A 131 5.14 14.90 8.99
CA CYS A 131 3.91 14.62 9.75
C CYS A 131 2.64 14.73 8.89
N ASN A 132 1.78 13.70 8.94
CA ASN A 132 0.54 13.61 8.16
C ASN A 132 0.73 13.60 6.63
N GLY A 133 1.90 13.17 6.13
CA GLY A 133 2.15 13.04 4.69
C GLY A 133 2.55 14.35 4.00
N THR A 134 3.02 15.35 4.75
CA THR A 134 3.46 16.65 4.18
C THR A 134 4.79 16.53 3.47
N ASP A 135 5.03 17.41 2.51
CA ASP A 135 6.28 17.50 1.73
C ASP A 135 6.75 16.14 1.20
N PRO A 136 5.88 15.41 0.46
CA PRO A 136 6.16 14.05 0.04
C PRO A 136 7.19 14.01 -1.09
N GLU A 137 8.15 13.12 -0.97
CA GLU A 137 9.24 12.94 -1.94
C GLU A 137 9.31 11.49 -2.38
N ILE A 138 9.36 11.26 -3.69
CA ILE A 138 9.51 9.90 -4.24
C ILE A 138 10.97 9.48 -4.06
N ILE A 139 11.21 8.37 -3.37
CA ILE A 139 12.53 7.74 -3.28
C ILE A 139 12.68 6.72 -4.40
N ILE A 140 11.70 5.83 -4.56
CA ILE A 140 11.65 4.81 -5.63
C ILE A 140 10.21 4.59 -6.08
N TYR A 141 9.99 4.55 -7.39
CA TYR A 141 8.80 3.94 -7.99
C TYR A 141 9.26 2.89 -9.00
N LYS A 142 9.02 1.62 -8.69
CA LYS A 142 9.60 0.48 -9.42
C LYS A 142 8.51 -0.47 -9.87
N LYS A 143 8.50 -0.79 -11.15
CA LYS A 143 7.70 -1.91 -11.67
C LYS A 143 8.26 -3.24 -11.14
N ARG A 144 7.39 -4.09 -10.60
CA ARG A 144 7.72 -5.42 -10.11
C ARG A 144 8.05 -6.32 -11.29
N ASN A 145 9.08 -7.15 -11.13
CA ASN A 145 9.43 -8.19 -12.09
C ASN A 145 8.65 -9.45 -11.72
N THR A 146 7.37 -9.50 -12.09
CA THR A 146 6.58 -10.73 -12.00
C THR A 146 6.96 -11.62 -13.18
N VAL A 147 7.69 -12.71 -12.88
CA VAL A 147 7.93 -13.81 -13.82
C VAL A 147 6.74 -14.76 -13.75
#